data_AF-A0A1V3WIA3-F1
#
_entry.id   AF-A0A1V3WIA3-F1
#
_cell.length_a   1.000
_cell.length_b   1.000
_cell.length_c   1.000
_cell.angle_alpha   90.00
_cell.angle_beta   90.00
_cell.angle_gamma   90.00
#
_symmetry.space_group_name_H-M   'P 1'
#
loop_
_entity.id
_entity.type
_entity.pdbx_description
1 polymer ?
#
loop_
_entity_poly.entity_id
_entity_poly.type
_entity_poly.pdbx_seq_one_letter_code
_entity_poly.pdbx_strand_id
1 'polypeptide(L)'
;MAGWAEETYYAMWRVAVSMGQLNEPWPDVRDAYLRAWEFRPTRAEPLFAIAARYRADGCYQLGYEFAKRAAEIPFPEQDMLFVRADIYDWRIVDEQAVCASWIGKYAEAFTLWRRLLTRSDLPENERQRIAENRDICAPTMVEAASTYPDPELLASVQPSSQHNAGVVVSLVAGPDLAATEQTLNSFLRCCTDVWRVGRFLVIDAGLSGPDRETLCRRYEFLDVVRVGVKLGQIRAQIDGRFWLHLDRGWRFFAPENLITRLVAVLEAEPQVFQVGVNLADAVTLTGVSAPEQSVRRTPEAGRYLLTDAIARGPAIFDTQRLDRAGGIDPTSELGRRAAAAGLHTATLDEVLCISGDSRETTLYTPAFYDGQAAGSSASATVMVPMLAALNRPSSVLDVGCGVGGWVATWLDSGADAIGVDGDYVPRAQLCIPADRFIDHDLTTPLDLGRRFDLVTCLEVAEHLPPEAAQTLVDSLCRHGDVIVFSAAIPGQGGTGHVNERWPSYWAALFATHGYLPYDLLRGKLWHDTRCEWWYRQNVLVYATDDVAHEHGWPAMTGPLDMVHPELFALRCGG
;
A
#
# COMPACT_ATOMS: atom_id res chain seq x y z
N MET A 1 -5.62 -14.39 -53.86
CA MET A 1 -4.80 -13.21 -53.51
C MET A 1 -4.36 -13.42 -52.08
N ALA A 2 -3.07 -13.63 -51.82
CA ALA A 2 -2.58 -13.71 -50.45
C ALA A 2 -2.89 -12.35 -49.80
N GLY A 3 -3.75 -12.35 -48.76
CA GLY A 3 -4.07 -11.15 -48.00
C GLY A 3 -2.80 -10.54 -47.42
N TRP A 4 -2.84 -9.26 -47.06
CA TRP A 4 -1.68 -8.60 -46.47
C TRP A 4 -1.29 -9.35 -45.18
N ALA A 5 0.01 -9.49 -44.89
CA ALA A 5 0.47 -10.25 -43.72
C ALA A 5 -0.14 -9.72 -42.41
N GLU A 6 -0.47 -8.42 -42.34
CA GLU A 6 -1.17 -7.80 -41.21
C GLU A 6 -2.61 -8.28 -41.07
N GLU A 7 -3.34 -8.48 -42.18
CA GLU A 7 -4.70 -9.02 -42.18
C GLU A 7 -4.71 -10.48 -41.75
N THR A 8 -3.71 -11.26 -42.20
CA THR A 8 -3.55 -12.66 -41.78
C THR A 8 -3.28 -12.75 -40.28
N TYR A 9 -2.34 -11.95 -39.77
CA TYR A 9 -2.06 -11.84 -38.34
C TYR A 9 -3.33 -11.45 -37.56
N TYR A 10 -4.02 -10.39 -38.00
CA TYR A 10 -5.21 -9.90 -37.32
C TYR A 10 -6.31 -10.96 -37.28
N ALA A 11 -6.51 -11.71 -38.37
CA ALA A 11 -7.45 -12.83 -38.40
C ALA A 11 -7.07 -13.92 -37.38
N MET A 12 -5.79 -14.31 -37.31
CA MET A 12 -5.31 -15.30 -36.34
C MET A 12 -5.51 -14.83 -34.89
N TRP A 13 -5.17 -13.58 -34.59
CA TRP A 13 -5.39 -12.98 -33.28
C TRP A 13 -6.88 -12.90 -32.93
N ARG A 14 -7.74 -12.51 -33.88
CA ARG A 14 -9.21 -12.49 -33.70
C ARG A 14 -9.82 -13.85 -33.48
N VAL A 15 -9.27 -14.91 -34.08
CA VAL A 15 -9.67 -16.30 -33.79
C VAL A 15 -9.40 -16.60 -32.31
N ALA A 16 -8.18 -16.34 -31.82
CA ALA A 16 -7.83 -16.57 -30.41
C ALA A 16 -8.72 -15.77 -29.44
N VAL A 17 -8.98 -14.49 -29.74
CA VAL A 17 -9.92 -13.64 -28.97
C VAL A 17 -11.32 -14.25 -28.95
N SER A 18 -11.82 -14.71 -30.10
CA SER A 18 -13.18 -15.27 -30.21
C SER A 18 -13.30 -16.60 -29.47
N MET A 19 -12.27 -17.47 -29.55
CA MET A 19 -12.21 -18.71 -28.77
C MET A 19 -12.30 -18.44 -27.27
N GLY A 20 -11.57 -17.42 -26.78
CA GLY A 20 -11.67 -17.00 -25.37
C GLY A 20 -13.07 -16.51 -24.98
N GLN A 21 -13.73 -15.74 -25.84
CA GLN A 21 -15.10 -15.25 -25.60
C GLN A 21 -16.16 -16.37 -25.62
N LEU A 22 -15.90 -17.45 -26.34
CA LEU A 22 -16.74 -18.64 -26.40
C LEU A 22 -16.44 -19.65 -25.28
N ASN A 23 -15.51 -19.33 -24.37
CA ASN A 23 -15.06 -20.21 -23.29
C ASN A 23 -14.52 -21.56 -23.78
N GLU A 24 -13.82 -21.56 -24.92
CA GLU A 24 -13.05 -22.73 -25.36
C GLU A 24 -11.95 -23.09 -24.33
N PRO A 25 -11.48 -24.35 -24.29
CA PRO A 25 -10.45 -24.76 -23.34
C PRO A 25 -9.20 -23.88 -23.41
N TRP A 26 -8.71 -23.42 -22.24
CA TRP A 26 -7.59 -22.48 -22.18
C TRP A 26 -6.33 -22.93 -22.94
N PRO A 27 -5.90 -24.21 -22.90
CA PRO A 27 -4.74 -24.66 -23.68
C PRO A 27 -4.87 -24.37 -25.18
N ASP A 28 -6.08 -24.51 -25.75
CA ASP A 28 -6.36 -24.28 -27.17
C ASP A 28 -6.39 -22.78 -27.50
N VAL A 29 -7.00 -21.97 -26.63
CA VAL A 29 -7.02 -20.51 -26.74
C VAL A 29 -5.60 -19.93 -26.67
N ARG A 30 -4.81 -20.40 -25.70
CA ARG A 30 -3.40 -20.00 -25.52
C ARG A 30 -2.57 -20.37 -26.73
N ASP A 31 -2.72 -21.60 -27.25
CA ASP A 31 -2.02 -22.05 -28.45
C ASP A 31 -2.39 -21.20 -29.68
N ALA A 32 -3.66 -20.80 -29.83
CA ALA A 32 -4.06 -19.89 -30.89
C ALA A 32 -3.40 -18.50 -30.76
N TYR A 33 -3.28 -17.95 -29.55
CA TYR A 33 -2.52 -16.70 -29.31
C TYR A 33 -1.04 -16.87 -29.64
N LEU A 34 -0.41 -17.96 -29.20
CA LEU A 34 1.00 -18.24 -29.47
C LEU A 34 1.28 -18.41 -30.97
N ARG A 35 0.39 -19.06 -31.72
CA ARG A 35 0.48 -19.15 -33.19
C ARG A 35 0.36 -17.79 -33.87
N ALA A 36 -0.53 -16.91 -33.38
CA ALA A 36 -0.64 -15.54 -33.90
C ALA A 36 0.65 -14.74 -33.64
N TRP A 37 1.25 -14.88 -32.45
CA TRP A 37 2.53 -14.26 -32.12
C TRP A 37 3.69 -14.84 -32.93
N GLU A 38 3.79 -16.16 -33.07
CA GLU A 38 4.84 -16.82 -33.87
C GLU A 38 4.79 -16.35 -35.34
N PHE A 39 3.59 -16.14 -35.89
CA PHE A 39 3.42 -15.63 -37.24
C PHE A 39 3.90 -14.17 -37.40
N ARG A 40 3.76 -13.33 -36.37
CA ARG A 40 4.22 -11.94 -36.38
C ARG A 40 4.81 -11.54 -35.01
N PRO A 41 6.07 -11.93 -34.70
CA PRO A 41 6.64 -11.80 -33.36
C PRO A 41 6.93 -10.35 -32.95
N THR A 42 6.82 -9.40 -33.88
CA THR A 42 6.85 -7.96 -33.63
C THR A 42 5.56 -7.43 -32.99
N ARG A 43 4.53 -8.28 -32.81
CA ARG A 43 3.23 -7.91 -32.26
C ARG A 43 3.02 -8.47 -30.86
N ALA A 44 2.84 -7.59 -29.90
CA ALA A 44 2.79 -7.93 -28.47
C ALA A 44 1.39 -8.30 -27.99
N GLU A 45 0.34 -7.97 -28.75
CA GLU A 45 -1.05 -8.17 -28.33
C GLU A 45 -1.40 -9.61 -27.91
N PRO A 46 -0.89 -10.68 -28.55
CA PRO A 46 -1.21 -12.04 -28.13
C PRO A 46 -0.55 -12.40 -26.79
N LEU A 47 0.69 -11.97 -26.56
CA LEU A 47 1.40 -12.20 -25.30
C LEU A 47 0.75 -11.42 -24.15
N PHE A 48 0.35 -10.17 -24.41
CA PHE A 48 -0.44 -9.37 -23.46
C PHE A 48 -1.76 -10.06 -23.10
N ALA A 49 -2.49 -10.59 -24.09
CA ALA A 49 -3.74 -11.29 -23.84
C ALA A 49 -3.54 -12.56 -22.98
N ILE A 50 -2.45 -13.30 -23.20
CA ILE A 50 -2.07 -14.43 -22.37
C ILE A 50 -1.76 -13.99 -20.94
N ALA A 51 -0.98 -12.92 -20.77
CA ALA A 51 -0.66 -12.37 -19.45
C ALA A 51 -1.91 -11.96 -18.68
N ALA A 52 -2.80 -11.18 -19.31
CA ALA A 52 -4.05 -10.73 -18.73
C ALA A 52 -4.97 -11.89 -18.33
N ARG A 53 -4.98 -12.98 -19.11
CA ARG A 53 -5.72 -14.19 -18.74
C ARG A 53 -5.12 -14.86 -17.51
N TYR A 54 -3.80 -15.07 -17.48
CA TYR A 54 -3.16 -15.68 -16.32
C TYR A 54 -3.32 -14.83 -15.05
N ARG A 55 -3.29 -13.50 -15.14
CA ARG A 55 -3.62 -12.64 -14.00
C ARG A 55 -5.06 -12.86 -13.54
N ALA A 56 -6.03 -12.90 -14.44
CA ALA A 56 -7.44 -13.13 -14.10
C ALA A 56 -7.67 -14.50 -13.44
N ASP A 57 -6.86 -15.50 -13.79
CA ASP A 57 -6.90 -16.86 -13.20
C ASP A 57 -6.02 -16.98 -11.93
N GLY A 58 -5.47 -15.88 -11.38
CA GLY A 58 -4.59 -15.91 -10.20
C GLY A 58 -3.20 -16.52 -10.44
N CYS A 59 -2.85 -16.83 -11.69
CA CYS A 59 -1.57 -17.43 -12.09
C CYS A 59 -0.49 -16.34 -12.29
N TYR A 60 -0.24 -15.52 -11.26
CA TYR A 60 0.56 -14.29 -11.37
C TYR A 60 2.00 -14.50 -11.84
N GLN A 61 2.66 -15.61 -11.46
CA GLN A 61 4.01 -15.91 -11.92
C GLN A 61 4.06 -16.06 -13.46
N LEU A 62 3.12 -16.78 -14.04
CA LEU A 62 3.03 -16.93 -15.50
C LEU A 62 2.58 -15.62 -16.15
N GLY A 63 1.62 -14.92 -15.55
CA GLY A 63 1.19 -13.60 -15.99
C GLY A 63 2.37 -12.63 -16.11
N TYR A 64 3.23 -12.58 -15.09
CA TYR A 64 4.44 -11.76 -15.06
C TYR A 64 5.41 -12.11 -16.19
N GLU A 65 5.73 -13.39 -16.42
CA GLU A 65 6.71 -13.78 -17.46
C GLU A 65 6.20 -13.42 -18.86
N PHE A 66 4.91 -13.61 -19.14
CA PHE A 66 4.30 -13.21 -20.42
C PHE A 66 4.24 -11.69 -20.58
N ALA A 67 3.84 -10.95 -19.54
CA ALA A 67 3.77 -9.50 -19.58
C ALA A 67 5.17 -8.87 -19.77
N LYS A 68 6.17 -9.37 -19.04
CA LYS A 68 7.56 -8.95 -19.17
C LYS A 68 8.08 -9.18 -20.57
N ARG A 69 7.85 -10.38 -21.14
CA ARG A 69 8.24 -10.66 -22.53
C ARG A 69 7.51 -9.77 -23.53
N ALA A 70 6.22 -9.48 -23.29
CA ALA A 70 5.47 -8.55 -24.13
C ALA A 70 6.04 -7.12 -24.04
N ALA A 71 6.51 -6.69 -22.87
CA ALA A 71 7.06 -5.35 -22.63
C ALA A 71 8.37 -5.09 -23.37
N GLU A 72 9.12 -6.15 -23.68
CA GLU A 72 10.35 -6.11 -24.48
C GLU A 72 10.08 -5.87 -25.97
N ILE A 73 8.84 -6.05 -26.44
CA ILE A 73 8.46 -5.86 -27.84
C ILE A 73 8.09 -4.38 -28.05
N PRO A 74 8.86 -3.63 -28.86
CA PRO A 74 8.57 -2.22 -29.10
C PRO A 74 7.31 -2.03 -29.94
N PHE A 75 6.78 -0.80 -29.98
CA PHE A 75 5.69 -0.44 -30.88
C PHE A 75 6.07 -0.77 -32.34
N PRO A 76 5.21 -1.49 -33.09
CA PRO A 76 5.55 -1.97 -34.42
C PRO A 76 5.38 -0.86 -35.47
N GLU A 77 6.38 0.01 -35.62
CA GLU A 77 6.33 1.17 -36.55
C GLU A 77 6.09 0.79 -38.03
N GLN A 78 6.38 -0.46 -38.40
CA GLN A 78 6.20 -0.98 -39.76
C GLN A 78 4.78 -1.51 -40.02
N ASP A 79 3.96 -1.68 -38.99
CA ASP A 79 2.58 -2.15 -39.10
C ASP A 79 1.61 -0.96 -39.10
N MET A 80 0.69 -0.92 -40.08
CA MET A 80 -0.28 0.17 -40.22
C MET A 80 -1.71 -0.25 -39.87
N LEU A 81 -2.01 -1.55 -39.93
CA LEU A 81 -3.35 -2.09 -39.74
C LEU A 81 -3.53 -2.70 -38.34
N PHE A 82 -4.62 -2.26 -37.69
CA PHE A 82 -5.16 -2.85 -36.46
C PHE A 82 -4.18 -2.94 -35.28
N VAL A 83 -3.18 -2.05 -35.20
CA VAL A 83 -2.26 -1.96 -34.06
C VAL A 83 -2.98 -1.33 -32.87
N ARG A 84 -2.90 -2.00 -31.71
CA ARG A 84 -3.50 -1.52 -30.46
C ARG A 84 -2.49 -0.67 -29.68
N ALA A 85 -2.39 0.62 -29.99
CA ALA A 85 -1.42 1.53 -29.37
C ALA A 85 -1.47 1.51 -27.83
N ASP A 86 -2.68 1.48 -27.25
CA ASP A 86 -2.90 1.41 -25.80
C ASP A 86 -2.17 0.25 -25.10
N ILE A 87 -2.02 -0.88 -25.79
CA ILE A 87 -1.32 -2.06 -25.29
C ILE A 87 0.17 -1.74 -25.07
N TYR A 88 0.80 -1.07 -26.03
CA TYR A 88 2.21 -0.71 -26.00
C TYR A 88 2.49 0.52 -25.14
N ASP A 89 1.56 1.48 -25.14
CA ASP A 89 1.74 2.74 -24.43
C ASP A 89 1.80 2.55 -22.93
N TRP A 90 0.91 1.74 -22.37
CA TRP A 90 0.86 1.57 -20.91
C TRP A 90 0.35 0.21 -20.42
N ARG A 91 -0.57 -0.46 -21.13
CA ARG A 91 -1.24 -1.65 -20.55
C ARG A 91 -0.32 -2.82 -20.31
N ILE A 92 0.66 -3.09 -21.18
CA ILE A 92 1.61 -4.18 -20.94
C ILE A 92 2.45 -3.93 -19.69
N VAL A 93 2.93 -2.70 -19.54
CA VAL A 93 3.77 -2.31 -18.39
C VAL A 93 2.95 -2.37 -17.10
N ASP A 94 1.69 -1.94 -17.12
CA ASP A 94 0.79 -2.05 -15.97
C ASP A 94 0.48 -3.52 -15.64
N GLU A 95 0.20 -4.36 -16.65
CA GLU A 95 -0.03 -5.79 -16.46
C GLU A 95 1.19 -6.50 -15.85
N GLN A 96 2.41 -6.13 -16.29
CA GLN A 96 3.65 -6.59 -15.66
C GLN A 96 3.76 -6.12 -14.21
N ALA A 97 3.46 -4.86 -13.93
CA ALA A 97 3.54 -4.29 -12.59
C ALA A 97 2.54 -4.94 -11.63
N VAL A 98 1.29 -5.15 -12.06
CA VAL A 98 0.27 -5.87 -11.29
C VAL A 98 0.72 -7.30 -11.00
N CYS A 99 1.18 -8.06 -12.01
CA CYS A 99 1.65 -9.42 -11.74
C CYS A 99 2.88 -9.43 -10.82
N ALA A 100 3.80 -8.48 -10.99
CA ALA A 100 4.99 -8.32 -10.15
C ALA A 100 4.63 -8.09 -8.67
N SER A 101 3.63 -7.25 -8.38
CA SER A 101 3.21 -7.00 -6.99
C SER A 101 2.67 -8.26 -6.32
N TRP A 102 1.90 -9.09 -7.04
CA TRP A 102 1.34 -10.33 -6.49
C TRP A 102 2.37 -11.43 -6.21
N ILE A 103 3.57 -11.34 -6.81
CA ILE A 103 4.67 -12.31 -6.59
C ILE A 103 5.79 -11.73 -5.71
N GLY A 104 5.53 -10.64 -4.98
CA GLY A 104 6.48 -10.02 -4.05
C GLY A 104 7.59 -9.17 -4.68
N LYS A 105 7.53 -8.89 -5.99
CA LYS A 105 8.48 -8.00 -6.69
C LYS A 105 8.06 -6.52 -6.57
N TYR A 106 7.86 -6.07 -5.33
CA TYR A 106 7.32 -4.74 -5.02
C TYR A 106 8.16 -3.58 -5.56
N ALA A 107 9.49 -3.66 -5.48
CA ALA A 107 10.37 -2.61 -6.00
C ALA A 107 10.28 -2.46 -7.53
N GLU A 108 10.12 -3.58 -8.25
CA GLU A 108 9.92 -3.56 -9.71
C GLU A 108 8.55 -2.97 -10.04
N ALA A 109 7.48 -3.46 -9.40
CA ALA A 109 6.12 -2.96 -9.60
C ALA A 109 6.02 -1.45 -9.34
N PHE A 110 6.58 -0.99 -8.22
CA PHE A 110 6.65 0.42 -7.84
C PHE A 110 7.33 1.27 -8.92
N THR A 111 8.49 0.81 -9.43
CA THR A 111 9.24 1.51 -10.48
C THR A 111 8.45 1.59 -11.79
N LEU A 112 7.79 0.50 -12.19
CA LEU A 112 6.97 0.45 -13.40
C LEU A 112 5.77 1.39 -13.32
N TRP A 113 5.04 1.39 -12.20
CA TRP A 113 3.90 2.30 -12.02
C TRP A 113 4.32 3.76 -11.95
N ARG A 114 5.40 4.10 -11.25
CA ARG A 114 5.92 5.48 -11.27
C ARG A 114 6.28 5.94 -12.66
N ARG A 115 6.92 5.08 -13.47
CA ARG A 115 7.19 5.38 -14.88
C ARG A 115 5.89 5.64 -15.64
N LEU A 116 4.84 4.85 -15.44
CA LEU A 116 3.54 5.08 -16.08
C LEU A 116 2.89 6.39 -15.66
N LEU A 117 2.99 6.79 -14.40
CA LEU A 117 2.44 8.05 -13.90
C LEU A 117 3.09 9.28 -14.53
N THR A 118 4.29 9.17 -15.10
CA THR A 118 4.90 10.29 -15.83
C THR A 118 4.23 10.60 -17.17
N ARG A 119 3.50 9.63 -17.76
CA ARG A 119 2.90 9.74 -19.10
C ARG A 119 1.78 10.76 -19.15
N SER A 120 1.72 11.53 -20.24
CA SER A 120 0.66 12.52 -20.48
C SER A 120 -0.59 11.95 -21.14
N ASP A 121 -0.48 10.78 -21.77
CA ASP A 121 -1.56 10.11 -22.52
C ASP A 121 -2.23 8.99 -21.71
N LEU A 122 -1.85 8.80 -20.44
CA LEU A 122 -2.50 7.88 -19.53
C LEU A 122 -3.91 8.40 -19.18
N PRO A 123 -4.99 7.62 -19.40
CA PRO A 123 -6.35 8.01 -19.02
C PRO A 123 -6.44 8.31 -17.52
N GLU A 124 -7.23 9.32 -17.14
CA GLU A 124 -7.24 9.82 -15.76
C GLU A 124 -7.78 8.79 -14.75
N ASN A 125 -8.76 7.98 -15.15
CA ASN A 125 -9.25 6.86 -14.34
C ASN A 125 -8.17 5.80 -14.10
N GLU A 126 -7.31 5.56 -15.09
CA GLU A 126 -6.19 4.63 -14.98
C GLU A 126 -5.04 5.23 -14.16
N ARG A 127 -4.79 6.54 -14.27
CA ARG A 127 -3.81 7.25 -13.45
C ARG A 127 -4.11 7.10 -11.96
N GLN A 128 -5.37 7.29 -11.57
CA GLN A 128 -5.81 7.13 -10.18
C GLN A 128 -5.59 5.70 -9.70
N ARG A 129 -6.10 4.69 -10.43
CA ARG A 129 -5.90 3.27 -10.11
C ARG A 129 -4.41 2.89 -10.02
N ILE A 130 -3.58 3.40 -10.93
CA ILE A 130 -2.13 3.13 -10.94
C ILE A 130 -1.44 3.77 -9.74
N ALA A 131 -1.84 4.97 -9.33
CA ALA A 131 -1.31 5.63 -8.14
C ALA A 131 -1.71 4.89 -6.86
N GLU A 132 -2.94 4.39 -6.78
CA GLU A 132 -3.38 3.49 -5.70
C GLU A 132 -2.54 2.21 -5.66
N ASN A 133 -2.33 1.57 -6.81
CA ASN A 133 -1.52 0.37 -6.93
C ASN A 133 -0.05 0.59 -6.54
N ARG A 134 0.56 1.71 -6.93
CA ARG A 134 1.91 2.09 -6.51
C ARG A 134 2.03 2.13 -4.99
N ASP A 135 1.05 2.70 -4.30
CA ASP A 135 1.09 2.89 -2.85
C ASP A 135 1.01 1.56 -2.08
N ILE A 136 0.53 0.48 -2.71
CA ILE A 136 0.60 -0.89 -2.16
C ILE A 136 2.05 -1.29 -1.86
N CYS A 137 2.98 -0.89 -2.72
CA CYS A 137 4.39 -1.23 -2.57
C CYS A 137 5.13 -0.33 -1.58
N ALA A 138 4.54 0.80 -1.18
CA ALA A 138 5.21 1.80 -0.38
C ALA A 138 5.70 1.28 0.99
N PRO A 139 4.99 0.43 1.75
CA PRO A 139 5.53 -0.13 3.00
C PRO A 139 6.86 -0.87 2.82
N THR A 140 6.96 -1.75 1.82
CA THR A 140 8.21 -2.46 1.49
C THR A 140 9.31 -1.47 1.07
N MET A 141 8.95 -0.43 0.33
CA MET A 141 9.89 0.60 -0.09
C MET A 141 10.38 1.44 1.10
N VAL A 142 9.51 1.80 2.05
CA VAL A 142 9.87 2.50 3.29
C VAL A 142 10.83 1.66 4.13
N GLU A 143 10.54 0.37 4.30
CA GLU A 143 11.41 -0.54 5.05
C GLU A 143 12.79 -0.65 4.40
N ALA A 144 12.83 -0.87 3.08
CA ALA A 144 14.06 -0.94 2.32
C ALA A 144 14.86 0.38 2.38
N ALA A 145 14.18 1.53 2.34
CA ALA A 145 14.83 2.84 2.43
C ALA A 145 15.31 3.18 3.85
N SER A 146 14.67 2.66 4.89
CA SER A 146 15.01 2.95 6.31
C SER A 146 16.28 2.25 6.79
N THR A 147 16.77 1.29 6.02
CA THR A 147 17.99 0.53 6.26
C THR A 147 19.24 1.40 6.07
N TYR A 148 20.28 1.19 6.89
CA TYR A 148 21.49 2.01 6.87
C TYR A 148 22.19 2.01 5.49
N PRO A 149 22.52 3.19 4.91
CA PRO A 149 23.22 3.32 3.64
C PRO A 149 24.49 2.47 3.54
N ASP A 150 24.75 1.94 2.36
CA ASP A 150 26.03 1.28 2.10
C ASP A 150 27.20 2.30 2.10
N PRO A 151 28.45 1.83 2.30
CA PRO A 151 29.61 2.72 2.34
C PRO A 151 29.86 3.50 1.04
N GLU A 152 29.44 2.97 -0.12
CA GLU A 152 29.64 3.64 -1.42
C GLU A 152 28.72 4.87 -1.52
N LEU A 153 27.46 4.74 -1.10
CA LEU A 153 26.51 5.84 -1.02
C LEU A 153 26.96 6.89 -0.01
N LEU A 154 27.44 6.50 1.17
CA LEU A 154 27.98 7.46 2.15
C LEU A 154 29.21 8.20 1.62
N ALA A 155 30.10 7.49 0.91
CA ALA A 155 31.28 8.10 0.29
C ALA A 155 30.93 9.05 -0.86
N SER A 156 29.77 8.89 -1.50
CA SER A 156 29.26 9.81 -2.53
C SER A 156 28.83 11.17 -1.96
N VAL A 157 28.54 11.24 -0.66
CA VAL A 157 28.19 12.47 0.04
C VAL A 157 29.47 13.23 0.40
N GLN A 158 29.67 14.38 -0.23
CA GLN A 158 30.86 15.20 -0.03
C GLN A 158 30.86 15.87 1.36
N PRO A 159 32.00 15.92 2.07
CA PRO A 159 32.11 16.70 3.31
C PRO A 159 31.94 18.21 3.08
N SER A 160 31.42 18.90 4.09
CA SER A 160 31.08 20.34 4.13
C SER A 160 32.24 21.32 3.80
N SER A 161 33.47 20.83 3.61
CA SER A 161 34.68 21.66 3.46
C SER A 161 35.09 21.97 2.02
N GLN A 162 34.42 21.43 0.98
CA GLN A 162 34.96 21.47 -0.38
C GLN A 162 34.28 22.34 -1.45
N HIS A 163 33.05 22.87 -1.33
CA HIS A 163 32.49 23.78 -2.36
C HIS A 163 31.48 24.82 -1.80
N ASN A 164 31.30 25.91 -2.56
CA ASN A 164 30.27 26.94 -2.37
C ASN A 164 28.87 26.30 -2.41
N ALA A 165 28.19 26.21 -1.26
CA ALA A 165 27.01 25.37 -1.07
C ALA A 165 25.78 25.88 -1.86
N GLY A 166 25.62 25.43 -3.11
CA GLY A 166 24.43 25.75 -3.91
C GLY A 166 23.14 25.24 -3.25
N VAL A 167 23.21 24.05 -2.63
CA VAL A 167 22.10 23.38 -1.94
C VAL A 167 22.54 22.97 -0.53
N VAL A 168 21.78 23.37 0.48
CA VAL A 168 21.93 22.94 1.88
C VAL A 168 20.72 22.12 2.28
N VAL A 169 20.93 20.93 2.84
CA VAL A 169 19.88 20.12 3.46
C VAL A 169 19.95 20.33 4.97
N SER A 170 18.84 20.68 5.62
CA SER A 170 18.77 20.66 7.08
C SER A 170 17.79 19.63 7.60
N LEU A 171 18.13 19.00 8.73
CA LEU A 171 17.33 18.00 9.42
C LEU A 171 17.18 18.39 10.90
N VAL A 172 15.98 18.27 11.47
CA VAL A 172 15.80 18.40 12.92
C VAL A 172 15.96 17.05 13.59
N ALA A 173 16.94 16.92 14.49
CA ALA A 173 17.11 15.73 15.32
C ALA A 173 16.38 15.92 16.65
N GLY A 174 15.37 15.09 16.88
CA GLY A 174 14.65 15.00 18.16
C GLY A 174 15.45 14.26 19.23
N PRO A 175 14.85 13.93 20.39
CA PRO A 175 15.49 13.13 21.43
C PRO A 175 15.67 11.65 21.03
N ASP A 176 14.93 11.18 20.02
CA ASP A 176 15.06 9.82 19.50
C ASP A 176 16.07 9.76 18.35
N LEU A 177 17.19 9.07 18.59
CA LEU A 177 18.20 8.80 17.57
C LEU A 177 17.64 7.93 16.44
N ALA A 178 16.80 6.94 16.75
CA ALA A 178 16.31 5.99 15.75
C ALA A 178 15.44 6.70 14.69
N ALA A 179 14.52 7.56 15.09
CA ALA A 179 13.74 8.38 14.16
C ALA A 179 14.61 9.30 13.29
N THR A 180 15.68 9.87 13.87
CA THR A 180 16.65 10.70 13.14
C THR A 180 17.40 9.88 12.09
N GLU A 181 17.85 8.68 12.45
CA GLU A 181 18.53 7.76 11.54
C GLU A 181 17.61 7.24 10.43
N GLN A 182 16.35 6.92 10.74
CA GLN A 182 15.37 6.52 9.73
C GLN A 182 15.14 7.64 8.70
N THR A 183 15.08 8.89 9.14
CA THR A 183 14.96 10.05 8.24
C THR A 183 16.19 10.18 7.34
N LEU A 184 17.39 10.10 7.91
CA LEU A 184 18.64 10.17 7.14
C LEU A 184 18.77 9.01 6.15
N ASN A 185 18.60 7.77 6.61
CA ASN A 185 18.71 6.56 5.80
C ASN A 185 17.78 6.62 4.59
N SER A 186 16.50 6.91 4.86
CA SER A 186 15.49 6.95 3.81
C SER A 186 15.73 8.08 2.81
N PHE A 187 16.11 9.27 3.28
CA PHE A 187 16.48 10.38 2.41
C PHE A 187 17.68 10.04 1.53
N LEU A 188 18.77 9.53 2.12
CA LEU A 188 20.00 9.21 1.39
C LEU A 188 19.78 8.12 0.34
N ARG A 189 19.01 7.07 0.68
CA ARG A 189 18.71 5.96 -0.25
C ARG A 189 17.74 6.34 -1.35
N CYS A 190 16.82 7.26 -1.09
CA CYS A 190 15.85 7.70 -2.10
C CYS A 190 16.38 8.84 -2.98
N CYS A 191 17.25 9.71 -2.46
CA CYS A 191 17.79 10.83 -3.22
C CYS A 191 18.94 10.39 -4.14
N THR A 192 18.63 10.05 -5.40
CA THR A 192 19.63 9.48 -6.34
C THR A 192 20.69 10.49 -6.79
N ASP A 193 20.47 11.78 -6.51
CA ASP A 193 21.39 12.87 -6.80
C ASP A 193 21.88 13.60 -5.52
N VAL A 194 21.99 12.85 -4.42
CA VAL A 194 22.48 13.37 -3.12
C VAL A 194 23.84 14.05 -3.20
N TRP A 195 24.68 13.67 -4.17
CA TRP A 195 25.99 14.29 -4.45
C TRP A 195 25.90 15.78 -4.81
N ARG A 196 24.70 16.29 -5.15
CA ARG A 196 24.45 17.73 -5.38
C ARG A 196 24.31 18.53 -4.09
N VAL A 197 24.13 17.89 -2.95
CA VAL A 197 24.04 18.55 -1.65
C VAL A 197 25.43 18.96 -1.20
N GLY A 198 25.64 20.27 -1.03
CA GLY A 198 26.93 20.81 -0.62
C GLY A 198 27.14 20.76 0.90
N ARG A 199 26.06 20.68 1.68
CA ARG A 199 26.12 20.69 3.14
C ARG A 199 24.87 20.06 3.77
N PHE A 200 25.10 19.21 4.77
CA PHE A 200 24.05 18.65 5.61
C PHE A 200 24.14 19.24 7.02
N LEU A 201 23.07 19.90 7.46
CA LEU A 201 22.99 20.57 8.75
C LEU A 201 21.98 19.87 9.67
N VAL A 202 22.44 19.26 10.74
CA VAL A 202 21.56 18.68 11.77
C VAL A 202 21.33 19.69 12.89
N ILE A 203 20.06 19.99 13.16
CA ILE A 203 19.64 20.79 14.30
C ILE A 203 19.40 19.85 15.48
N ASP A 204 20.38 19.75 16.38
CA ASP A 204 20.26 18.97 17.62
C ASP A 204 19.29 19.69 18.56
N ALA A 205 18.12 19.10 18.70
CA ALA A 205 17.01 19.63 19.45
C ALA A 205 16.47 18.63 20.48
N GLY A 206 17.37 17.80 21.02
CA GLY A 206 17.06 16.90 22.13
C GLY A 206 17.95 15.67 22.28
N LEU A 207 18.97 15.47 21.43
CA LEU A 207 19.79 14.25 21.49
C LEU A 207 20.62 14.18 22.77
N SER A 208 20.77 12.96 23.30
CA SER A 208 21.71 12.70 24.38
C SER A 208 23.15 12.86 23.90
N GLY A 209 24.10 13.07 24.82
CA GLY A 209 25.54 13.12 24.48
C GLY A 209 26.02 11.87 23.71
N PRO A 210 25.77 10.64 24.23
CA PRO A 210 26.11 9.39 23.56
C PRO A 210 25.43 9.20 22.20
N ASP A 211 24.16 9.59 22.06
CA ASP A 211 23.43 9.46 20.80
C ASP A 211 23.99 10.39 19.73
N ARG A 212 24.32 11.63 20.12
CA ARG A 212 24.97 12.59 19.22
C ARG A 212 26.35 12.11 18.77
N GLU A 213 27.16 11.55 19.66
CA GLU A 213 28.46 10.95 19.28
C GLU A 213 28.28 9.78 18.32
N THR A 214 27.25 8.95 18.55
CA THR A 214 26.91 7.85 17.65
C THR A 214 26.50 8.34 16.27
N LEU A 215 25.66 9.38 16.21
CA LEU A 215 25.23 10.01 14.96
C LEU A 215 26.43 10.55 14.17
N CYS A 216 27.29 11.36 14.79
CA CYS A 216 28.46 11.94 14.11
C CYS A 216 29.45 10.88 13.62
N ARG A 217 29.59 9.76 14.36
CA ARG A 217 30.46 8.65 13.96
C ARG A 217 29.90 7.87 12.77
N ARG A 218 28.57 7.73 12.66
CA ARG A 218 27.92 7.01 11.55
C ARG A 218 27.86 7.87 10.29
N TYR A 219 27.57 9.15 10.44
CA TYR A 219 27.41 10.09 9.33
C TYR A 219 28.43 11.23 9.46
N GLU A 220 29.68 10.94 9.08
CA GLU A 220 30.82 11.86 9.26
C GLU A 220 30.68 13.18 8.50
N PHE A 221 29.78 13.25 7.51
CA PHE A 221 29.52 14.44 6.68
C PHE A 221 28.54 15.44 7.33
N LEU A 222 27.94 15.13 8.48
CA LEU A 222 26.94 15.98 9.13
C LEU A 222 27.57 17.11 9.95
N ASP A 223 27.12 18.34 9.70
CA ASP A 223 27.37 19.47 10.59
C ASP A 223 26.27 19.54 11.65
N VAL A 224 26.59 19.27 12.91
CA VAL A 224 25.60 19.34 14.01
C VAL A 224 25.64 20.70 14.70
N VAL A 225 24.50 21.38 14.77
CA VAL A 225 24.34 22.68 15.46
C VAL A 225 23.24 22.62 16.52
N ARG A 226 23.42 23.41 17.59
CA ARG A 226 22.46 23.53 18.70
C ARG A 226 21.82 24.91 18.69
N VAL A 227 20.92 25.12 17.74
CA VAL A 227 20.08 26.32 17.64
C VAL A 227 18.62 25.95 17.94
N GLY A 228 17.76 26.93 18.15
CA GLY A 228 16.33 26.63 18.31
C GLY A 228 15.72 26.09 17.00
N VAL A 229 14.65 25.29 17.14
CA VAL A 229 14.00 24.59 16.01
C VAL A 229 13.07 25.46 15.17
N LYS A 230 12.92 26.76 15.51
CA LYS A 230 12.11 27.64 14.68
C LYS A 230 12.81 27.84 13.34
N LEU A 231 12.03 27.80 12.25
CA LEU A 231 12.56 27.89 10.89
C LEU A 231 13.43 29.14 10.68
N GLY A 232 13.15 30.28 11.29
CA GLY A 232 14.01 31.47 11.14
C GLY A 232 15.38 31.33 11.79
N GLN A 233 15.47 30.58 12.89
CA GLN A 233 16.75 30.27 13.54
C GLN A 233 17.57 29.29 12.71
N ILE A 234 16.89 28.32 12.07
CA ILE A 234 17.52 27.39 11.13
C ILE A 234 17.99 28.14 9.89
N ARG A 235 17.14 28.99 9.29
CA ARG A 235 17.45 29.83 8.12
C ARG A 235 18.70 30.67 8.33
N ALA A 236 18.95 31.18 9.54
CA ALA A 236 20.15 31.95 9.87
C ALA A 236 21.46 31.15 9.80
N GLN A 237 21.39 29.81 9.82
CA GLN A 237 22.53 28.90 9.62
C GLN A 237 22.73 28.49 8.15
N ILE A 238 21.82 28.90 7.27
CA ILE A 238 21.83 28.52 5.85
C ILE A 238 22.50 29.62 5.02
N ASP A 239 23.60 29.26 4.38
CA ASP A 239 24.40 30.10 3.49
C ASP A 239 24.19 29.80 2.00
N GLY A 240 23.47 28.72 1.67
CA GLY A 240 23.19 28.33 0.30
C GLY A 240 22.02 29.06 -0.36
N ARG A 241 22.03 29.07 -1.70
CA ARG A 241 20.91 29.59 -2.50
C ARG A 241 19.66 28.74 -2.34
N PHE A 242 19.82 27.43 -2.32
CA PHE A 242 18.72 26.49 -2.15
C PHE A 242 18.81 25.81 -0.80
N TRP A 243 17.68 25.70 -0.13
CA TRP A 243 17.57 25.11 1.20
C TRP A 243 16.48 24.05 1.22
N LEU A 244 16.84 22.78 1.31
CA LEU A 244 15.88 21.70 1.56
C LEU A 244 15.78 21.47 3.07
N HIS A 245 14.60 21.70 3.64
CA HIS A 245 14.35 21.46 5.04
C HIS A 245 13.59 20.16 5.25
N LEU A 246 14.11 19.30 6.12
CA LEU A 246 13.50 18.08 6.61
C LEU A 246 13.18 18.27 8.10
N ASP A 247 11.89 18.31 8.43
CA ASP A 247 11.48 18.28 9.84
C ASP A 247 11.63 16.86 10.42
N ARG A 248 11.28 16.68 11.68
CA ARG A 248 11.39 15.39 12.40
C ARG A 248 10.51 14.31 11.78
N GLY A 249 11.04 13.10 11.73
CA GLY A 249 10.25 11.88 11.54
C GLY A 249 9.84 11.55 10.10
N TRP A 250 10.29 12.30 9.10
CA TRP A 250 9.92 12.01 7.71
C TRP A 250 10.69 10.82 7.14
N ARG A 251 9.99 9.89 6.47
CA ARG A 251 10.57 8.71 5.83
C ARG A 251 10.30 8.71 4.34
N PHE A 252 11.35 8.80 3.54
CA PHE A 252 11.27 8.74 2.08
C PHE A 252 11.17 7.28 1.61
N PHE A 253 10.47 7.03 0.52
CA PHE A 253 10.32 5.68 -0.03
C PHE A 253 10.39 5.62 -1.56
N ALA A 254 10.38 6.77 -2.22
CA ALA A 254 10.39 6.86 -3.67
C ALA A 254 11.78 7.29 -4.17
N PRO A 255 12.55 6.42 -4.85
CA PRO A 255 13.82 6.80 -5.47
C PRO A 255 13.62 7.92 -6.49
N GLU A 256 14.36 9.01 -6.37
CA GLU A 256 14.15 10.22 -7.14
C GLU A 256 15.43 11.05 -7.29
N ASN A 257 15.61 11.72 -8.45
CA ASN A 257 16.60 12.78 -8.60
C ASN A 257 16.10 14.07 -7.91
N LEU A 258 15.83 13.95 -6.62
CA LEU A 258 15.04 14.86 -5.81
C LEU A 258 15.59 16.28 -5.82
N ILE A 259 16.91 16.45 -5.69
CA ILE A 259 17.50 17.80 -5.67
C ILE A 259 17.36 18.45 -7.06
N THR A 260 17.56 17.69 -8.13
CA THR A 260 17.39 18.13 -9.52
C THR A 260 15.97 18.54 -9.79
N ARG A 261 14.97 17.71 -9.46
CA ARG A 261 13.57 18.06 -9.70
C ARG A 261 13.16 19.33 -8.95
N LEU A 262 13.45 19.38 -7.65
CA LEU A 262 13.06 20.49 -6.79
C LEU A 262 13.72 21.82 -7.21
N VAL A 263 15.01 21.81 -7.53
CA VAL A 263 15.73 23.00 -8.03
C VAL A 263 15.21 23.41 -9.41
N ALA A 264 14.98 22.46 -10.32
CA ALA A 264 14.49 22.75 -11.66
C ALA A 264 13.12 23.43 -11.64
N VAL A 265 12.23 23.11 -10.69
CA VAL A 265 10.98 23.84 -10.48
C VAL A 265 11.24 25.30 -10.10
N LEU A 266 12.12 25.56 -9.13
CA LEU A 266 12.48 26.92 -8.69
C LEU A 266 13.12 27.75 -9.82
N GLU A 267 13.91 27.11 -10.69
CA GLU A 267 14.55 27.76 -11.82
C GLU A 267 13.57 28.03 -12.95
N ALA A 268 12.67 27.10 -13.25
CA ALA A 268 11.64 27.24 -14.27
C ALA A 268 10.56 28.27 -13.90
N GLU A 269 10.28 28.45 -12.61
CA GLU A 269 9.20 29.30 -12.10
C GLU A 269 9.79 30.46 -11.27
N PRO A 270 10.11 31.62 -11.86
CA PRO A 270 10.79 32.73 -11.17
C PRO A 270 10.02 33.34 -9.99
N GLN A 271 8.70 33.12 -9.93
CA GLN A 271 7.83 33.57 -8.85
C GLN A 271 7.63 32.53 -7.76
N VAL A 272 8.13 31.29 -7.91
CA VAL A 272 8.02 30.26 -6.88
C VAL A 272 9.18 30.39 -5.90
N PHE A 273 8.90 30.47 -4.60
CA PHE A 273 9.96 30.56 -3.58
C PHE A 273 10.13 29.28 -2.75
N GLN A 274 9.12 28.40 -2.75
CA GLN A 274 9.11 27.15 -2.01
C GLN A 274 8.51 26.04 -2.90
N VAL A 275 9.12 24.85 -2.89
CA VAL A 275 8.59 23.64 -3.54
C VAL A 275 8.48 22.53 -2.50
N GLY A 276 7.26 22.09 -2.22
CA GLY A 276 6.99 20.92 -1.38
C GLY A 276 7.37 19.62 -2.08
N VAL A 277 7.86 18.65 -1.32
CA VAL A 277 8.18 17.30 -1.84
C VAL A 277 6.90 16.52 -2.13
N ASN A 278 5.89 16.61 -1.26
CA ASN A 278 4.66 15.84 -1.38
C ASN A 278 3.52 16.66 -1.99
N LEU A 279 2.80 16.02 -2.91
CA LEU A 279 1.52 16.51 -3.39
C LEU A 279 0.58 16.83 -2.21
N ALA A 280 -0.04 18.01 -2.26
CA ALA A 280 -1.00 18.48 -1.26
C ALA A 280 -0.48 18.48 0.20
N ASP A 281 0.85 18.56 0.41
CA ASP A 281 1.48 18.51 1.74
C ASP A 281 1.08 17.24 2.53
N ALA A 282 0.81 16.15 1.82
CA ALA A 282 0.36 14.90 2.41
C ALA A 282 1.38 14.36 3.42
N VAL A 283 0.87 13.84 4.54
CA VAL A 283 1.67 13.23 5.61
C VAL A 283 1.62 11.71 5.58
N THR A 284 0.67 11.13 4.85
CA THR A 284 0.48 9.70 4.62
C THR A 284 0.34 9.41 3.12
N LEU A 285 0.33 8.13 2.75
CA LEU A 285 -0.06 7.70 1.41
C LEU A 285 -1.48 8.15 1.10
N THR A 286 -1.73 8.50 -0.16
CA THR A 286 -3.03 9.03 -0.60
C THR A 286 -3.64 8.23 -1.75
N GLY A 287 -2.86 7.39 -2.43
CA GLY A 287 -3.26 6.75 -3.67
C GLY A 287 -3.44 7.75 -4.81
N VAL A 288 -2.96 8.99 -4.69
CA VAL A 288 -3.17 10.04 -5.67
C VAL A 288 -1.87 10.39 -6.40
N SER A 289 -2.02 10.66 -7.70
CA SER A 289 -1.07 11.43 -8.50
C SER A 289 -1.81 12.61 -9.11
N ALA A 290 -1.16 13.75 -9.26
CA ALA A 290 -1.80 14.93 -9.79
C ALA A 290 -2.43 14.68 -11.18
N PRO A 291 -3.63 15.20 -11.47
CA PRO A 291 -4.30 14.99 -12.74
C PRO A 291 -3.57 15.71 -13.87
N GLU A 292 -3.61 15.13 -15.06
CA GLU A 292 -2.80 15.59 -16.19
C GLU A 292 -3.03 17.06 -16.57
N GLN A 293 -4.27 17.52 -16.49
CA GLN A 293 -4.67 18.90 -16.80
C GLN A 293 -4.15 19.94 -15.81
N SER A 294 -3.69 19.52 -14.64
CA SER A 294 -3.25 20.41 -13.55
C SER A 294 -1.74 20.57 -13.46
N VAL A 295 -0.98 19.67 -14.10
CA VAL A 295 0.47 19.62 -13.97
C VAL A 295 1.17 20.52 -14.99
N ARG A 296 2.30 21.08 -14.56
CA ARG A 296 3.31 21.67 -15.44
C ARG A 296 4.46 20.68 -15.63
N ARG A 297 5.27 20.93 -16.66
CA ARG A 297 6.44 20.11 -16.98
C ARG A 297 7.63 20.92 -17.42
N THR A 298 8.81 20.50 -16.94
CA THR A 298 10.08 20.81 -17.59
C THR A 298 10.91 19.53 -17.69
N PRO A 299 11.93 19.48 -18.58
CA PRO A 299 12.76 18.29 -18.76
C PRO A 299 13.38 17.75 -17.46
N GLU A 300 13.85 18.65 -16.58
CA GLU A 300 14.51 18.25 -15.32
C GLU A 300 13.54 18.17 -14.13
N ALA A 301 12.48 18.98 -14.08
CA ALA A 301 11.51 18.94 -12.98
C ALA A 301 10.56 17.74 -13.07
N GLY A 302 10.36 17.18 -14.27
CA GLY A 302 9.26 16.26 -14.51
C GLY A 302 7.92 16.97 -14.31
N ARG A 303 6.96 16.28 -13.70
CA ARG A 303 5.62 16.81 -13.39
C ARG A 303 5.64 17.54 -12.04
N TYR A 304 4.96 18.68 -11.96
CA TYR A 304 4.79 19.46 -10.72
C TYR A 304 3.54 20.35 -10.82
N LEU A 305 3.11 20.95 -9.72
CA LEU A 305 1.96 21.85 -9.66
C LEU A 305 2.37 23.18 -9.03
N LEU A 306 1.83 24.27 -9.57
CA LEU A 306 1.79 25.53 -8.83
C LEU A 306 0.68 25.46 -7.79
N THR A 307 0.95 26.03 -6.62
CA THR A 307 0.00 26.15 -5.53
C THR A 307 0.25 27.46 -4.78
N ASP A 308 -0.67 27.82 -3.89
CA ASP A 308 -0.51 28.94 -2.96
C ASP A 308 -0.40 28.44 -1.50
N ALA A 309 -0.43 27.12 -1.30
CA ALA A 309 -0.28 26.50 0.01
C ALA A 309 1.21 26.43 0.40
N ILE A 310 1.52 26.89 1.61
CA ILE A 310 2.84 26.72 2.22
C ILE A 310 2.98 25.26 2.62
N ALA A 311 4.03 24.58 2.12
CA ALA A 311 4.35 23.24 2.54
C ALA A 311 4.86 23.25 3.99
N ARG A 312 4.34 22.35 4.82
CA ARG A 312 4.75 22.13 6.22
C ARG A 312 5.69 20.94 6.35
N GLY A 313 5.57 19.96 5.44
CA GLY A 313 6.50 18.85 5.34
C GLY A 313 7.82 19.22 4.64
N PRO A 314 8.57 18.21 4.15
CA PRO A 314 9.82 18.42 3.45
C PRO A 314 9.63 19.34 2.24
N ALA A 315 10.43 20.41 2.18
CA ALA A 315 10.32 21.41 1.14
C ALA A 315 11.66 22.09 0.87
N ILE A 316 11.91 22.42 -0.40
CA ILE A 316 13.04 23.27 -0.79
C ILE A 316 12.61 24.73 -0.87
N PHE A 317 13.52 25.65 -0.55
CA PHE A 317 13.34 27.09 -0.67
C PHE A 317 14.43 27.70 -1.56
N ASP A 318 14.07 28.71 -2.35
CA ASP A 318 15.04 29.70 -2.86
C ASP A 318 15.21 30.78 -1.78
N THR A 319 16.39 30.83 -1.17
CA THR A 319 16.62 31.65 0.04
C THR A 319 16.52 33.14 -0.24
N GLN A 320 16.91 33.60 -1.43
CA GLN A 320 16.79 35.01 -1.82
C GLN A 320 15.31 35.41 -2.01
N ARG A 321 14.50 34.53 -2.60
CA ARG A 321 13.07 34.78 -2.77
C ARG A 321 12.32 34.70 -1.44
N LEU A 322 12.70 33.77 -0.57
CA LEU A 322 12.18 33.70 0.80
C LEU A 322 12.46 34.99 1.59
N ASP A 323 13.67 35.53 1.47
CA ASP A 323 14.03 36.79 2.15
C ASP A 323 13.24 37.98 1.58
N ARG A 324 12.98 38.00 0.26
CA ARG A 324 12.06 38.97 -0.38
C ARG A 324 10.61 38.86 0.09
N ALA A 325 10.15 37.66 0.47
CA ALA A 325 8.85 37.47 1.12
C ALA A 325 8.81 37.97 2.58
N GLY A 326 9.90 38.58 3.07
CA GLY A 326 10.02 39.05 4.46
C GLY A 326 10.58 38.00 5.42
N GLY A 327 11.17 36.91 4.90
CA GLY A 327 11.71 35.81 5.70
C GLY A 327 10.63 34.87 6.26
N ILE A 328 11.05 33.86 7.00
CA ILE A 328 10.18 32.74 7.39
C ILE A 328 9.39 32.96 8.69
N ASP A 329 9.76 33.96 9.50
CA ASP A 329 9.13 34.24 10.79
C ASP A 329 8.25 35.51 10.75
N PRO A 330 7.01 35.48 11.28
CA PRO A 330 6.30 34.28 11.75
C PRO A 330 5.80 33.41 10.58
N THR A 331 5.96 32.09 10.69
CA THR A 331 5.61 31.13 9.62
C THR A 331 4.12 31.15 9.27
N SER A 332 3.26 31.44 10.25
CA SER A 332 1.81 31.58 10.07
C SER A 332 1.41 32.70 9.11
N GLU A 333 2.28 33.71 8.90
CA GLU A 333 2.03 34.82 7.98
C GLU A 333 2.81 34.69 6.67
N LEU A 334 3.66 33.67 6.53
CA LEU A 334 4.54 33.52 5.37
C LEU A 334 3.76 33.51 4.05
N GLY A 335 2.68 32.74 3.96
CA GLY A 335 1.84 32.70 2.75
C GLY A 335 1.26 34.07 2.38
N ARG A 336 0.76 34.82 3.37
CA ARG A 336 0.23 36.18 3.14
C ARG A 336 1.33 37.14 2.65
N ARG A 337 2.51 37.09 3.25
CA ARG A 337 3.64 37.98 2.90
C ARG A 337 4.24 37.62 1.54
N ALA A 338 4.37 36.33 1.23
CA ALA A 338 4.80 35.86 -0.08
C ALA A 338 3.83 36.30 -1.18
N ALA A 339 2.51 36.13 -0.96
CA ALA A 339 1.50 36.61 -1.89
C ALA A 339 1.56 38.13 -2.10
N ALA A 340 1.77 38.92 -1.04
CA ALA A 340 1.97 40.36 -1.14
C ALA A 340 3.25 40.75 -1.92
N ALA A 341 4.27 39.89 -1.91
CA ALA A 341 5.48 40.03 -2.71
C ALA A 341 5.35 39.46 -4.14
N GLY A 342 4.18 38.97 -4.53
CA GLY A 342 3.92 38.35 -5.84
C GLY A 342 4.63 37.00 -6.03
N LEU A 343 4.85 36.27 -4.93
CA LEU A 343 5.49 34.97 -4.90
C LEU A 343 4.48 33.85 -4.60
N HIS A 344 4.70 32.69 -5.19
CA HIS A 344 3.87 31.48 -5.11
C HIS A 344 4.66 30.29 -4.58
N THR A 345 3.97 29.18 -4.37
CA THR A 345 4.59 27.90 -4.02
C THR A 345 4.35 26.88 -5.14
N ALA A 346 5.05 25.76 -5.05
CA ALA A 346 4.82 24.62 -5.91
C ALA A 346 4.92 23.32 -5.11
N THR A 347 4.52 22.21 -5.71
CA THR A 347 4.77 20.88 -5.17
C THR A 347 5.02 19.88 -6.29
N LEU A 348 5.68 18.77 -5.99
CA LEU A 348 5.75 17.63 -6.90
C LEU A 348 4.37 16.94 -7.02
N ASP A 349 4.24 16.05 -7.99
CA ASP A 349 2.98 15.49 -8.45
C ASP A 349 2.55 14.19 -7.74
N GLU A 350 3.32 13.73 -6.75
CA GLU A 350 3.13 12.48 -6.02
C GLU A 350 3.44 12.65 -4.53
N VAL A 351 3.10 11.64 -3.72
CA VAL A 351 3.63 11.48 -2.36
C VAL A 351 4.93 10.68 -2.43
N LEU A 352 6.04 11.22 -1.92
CA LEU A 352 7.38 10.62 -1.98
C LEU A 352 7.97 10.28 -0.60
N CYS A 353 7.37 10.83 0.46
CA CYS A 353 7.69 10.53 1.84
C CYS A 353 6.45 10.56 2.73
N ILE A 354 6.53 9.91 3.89
CA ILE A 354 5.47 9.90 4.92
C ILE A 354 6.02 10.35 6.27
N SER A 355 5.15 10.86 7.13
CA SER A 355 5.51 11.19 8.51
C SER A 355 5.56 9.93 9.38
N GLY A 356 6.51 9.87 10.30
CA GLY A 356 6.62 8.83 11.33
C GLY A 356 5.84 9.16 12.61
N ASP A 357 5.40 10.42 12.78
CA ASP A 357 4.62 10.88 13.94
C ASP A 357 3.11 10.66 13.77
N SER A 358 2.66 10.21 12.59
CA SER A 358 1.31 9.68 12.41
C SER A 358 1.20 8.36 13.17
N ARG A 359 0.72 8.43 14.42
CA ARG A 359 0.28 7.30 15.23
C ARG A 359 -0.32 6.20 14.35
N GLU A 360 0.37 5.08 14.18
CA GLU A 360 -0.20 3.76 13.84
C GLU A 360 -1.26 3.68 12.71
N THR A 361 -1.34 4.62 11.75
CA THR A 361 -2.44 4.68 10.75
C THR A 361 -2.02 4.36 9.32
N THR A 362 -1.13 3.37 9.11
CA THR A 362 -0.83 2.89 7.74
C THR A 362 -0.42 1.41 7.74
N LEU A 363 -1.36 0.52 8.07
CA LEU A 363 -1.24 -0.91 7.76
C LEU A 363 -2.32 -1.41 6.77
N TYR A 364 -3.39 -0.66 6.57
CA TYR A 364 -4.51 -1.03 5.69
C TYR A 364 -4.67 0.00 4.57
N THR A 365 -4.22 -0.35 3.37
CA THR A 365 -4.38 0.47 2.15
C THR A 365 -5.69 0.09 1.42
N PRO A 366 -6.24 0.95 0.56
CA PRO A 366 -7.26 0.60 -0.43
C PRO A 366 -7.11 -0.79 -1.08
N ALA A 367 -5.90 -1.16 -1.47
CA ALA A 367 -5.68 -2.46 -2.12
C ALA A 367 -5.51 -3.64 -1.14
N PHE A 368 -5.16 -3.37 0.13
CA PHE A 368 -5.35 -4.38 1.17
C PHE A 368 -6.83 -4.77 1.20
N TYR A 369 -7.73 -3.78 1.16
CA TYR A 369 -9.16 -4.06 1.06
C TYR A 369 -9.58 -4.63 -0.30
N ASP A 370 -9.01 -4.26 -1.44
CA ASP A 370 -9.40 -4.89 -2.72
C ASP A 370 -8.93 -6.36 -2.83
N GLY A 371 -7.71 -6.65 -2.39
CA GLY A 371 -7.15 -8.01 -2.37
C GLY A 371 -7.79 -8.90 -1.29
N GLN A 372 -7.98 -8.37 -0.09
CA GLN A 372 -8.69 -9.05 1.00
C GLN A 372 -10.19 -9.16 0.68
N ALA A 373 -10.85 -8.16 0.09
CA ALA A 373 -12.26 -8.27 -0.29
C ALA A 373 -12.48 -9.34 -1.34
N ALA A 374 -11.57 -9.53 -2.31
CA ALA A 374 -11.68 -10.62 -3.28
C ALA A 374 -11.54 -12.00 -2.61
N GLY A 375 -10.49 -12.22 -1.81
CA GLY A 375 -10.25 -13.49 -1.11
C GLY A 375 -11.28 -13.80 -0.02
N SER A 376 -11.66 -12.81 0.78
CA SER A 376 -12.71 -12.90 1.81
C SER A 376 -14.08 -13.09 1.20
N SER A 377 -14.46 -12.39 0.11
CA SER A 377 -15.76 -12.59 -0.54
C SER A 377 -15.84 -13.96 -1.24
N ALA A 378 -14.75 -14.41 -1.86
CA ALA A 378 -14.68 -15.76 -2.44
C ALA A 378 -14.82 -16.84 -1.35
N SER A 379 -14.10 -16.69 -0.23
CA SER A 379 -14.19 -17.59 0.92
C SER A 379 -15.59 -17.55 1.56
N ALA A 380 -16.18 -16.36 1.69
CA ALA A 380 -17.54 -16.17 2.20
C ALA A 380 -18.57 -16.88 1.33
N THR A 381 -18.45 -16.81 0.00
CA THR A 381 -19.35 -17.51 -0.94
C THR A 381 -19.33 -19.03 -0.73
N VAL A 382 -18.20 -19.58 -0.28
CA VAL A 382 -18.07 -21.02 0.05
C VAL A 382 -18.61 -21.32 1.46
N MET A 383 -18.22 -20.51 2.45
CA MET A 383 -18.46 -20.80 3.86
C MET A 383 -19.85 -20.39 4.35
N VAL A 384 -20.43 -19.30 3.87
CA VAL A 384 -21.75 -18.81 4.30
C VAL A 384 -22.85 -19.86 4.10
N PRO A 385 -22.97 -20.56 2.94
CA PRO A 385 -23.94 -21.65 2.81
C PRO A 385 -23.73 -22.80 3.82
N MET A 386 -22.48 -23.10 4.17
CA MET A 386 -22.14 -24.13 5.15
C MET A 386 -22.50 -23.71 6.57
N LEU A 387 -22.25 -22.44 6.92
CA LEU A 387 -22.59 -21.84 8.21
C LEU A 387 -24.11 -21.70 8.37
N ALA A 388 -24.80 -21.22 7.33
CA ALA A 388 -26.26 -21.11 7.31
C ALA A 388 -26.95 -22.48 7.50
N ALA A 389 -26.31 -23.57 7.08
CA ALA A 389 -26.82 -24.92 7.31
C ALA A 389 -26.71 -25.38 8.78
N LEU A 390 -25.89 -24.71 9.61
CA LEU A 390 -25.73 -25.05 11.03
C LEU A 390 -26.90 -24.55 11.89
N ASN A 391 -27.25 -23.28 11.77
CA ASN A 391 -28.24 -22.63 12.63
C ASN A 391 -29.27 -21.74 11.89
N ARG A 392 -29.18 -21.60 10.55
CA ARG A 392 -30.08 -20.78 9.72
C ARG A 392 -30.33 -19.39 10.32
N PRO A 393 -29.27 -18.58 10.50
CA PRO A 393 -29.37 -17.35 11.27
C PRO A 393 -30.24 -16.33 10.52
N SER A 394 -31.18 -15.70 11.23
CA SER A 394 -31.99 -14.60 10.69
C SER A 394 -31.29 -13.26 10.87
N SER A 395 -30.36 -13.16 11.83
CA SER A 395 -29.54 -11.99 12.10
C SER A 395 -28.07 -12.36 12.34
N VAL A 396 -27.15 -11.60 11.74
CA VAL A 396 -25.71 -11.85 11.80
C VAL A 396 -24.95 -10.57 12.16
N LEU A 397 -24.00 -10.69 13.09
CA LEU A 397 -23.03 -9.64 13.39
C LEU A 397 -21.65 -10.08 12.91
N ASP A 398 -21.00 -9.28 12.07
CA ASP A 398 -19.62 -9.50 11.64
C ASP A 398 -18.69 -8.48 12.28
N VAL A 399 -17.81 -8.91 13.17
CA VAL A 399 -16.88 -8.07 13.94
C VAL A 399 -15.50 -8.14 13.29
N GLY A 400 -14.96 -6.98 12.90
CA GLY A 400 -13.80 -6.87 12.02
C GLY A 400 -14.17 -7.12 10.55
N CYS A 401 -15.27 -6.52 10.10
CA CYS A 401 -15.87 -6.79 8.79
C CYS A 401 -15.09 -6.22 7.58
N GLY A 402 -14.06 -5.40 7.81
CA GLY A 402 -13.33 -4.66 6.80
C GLY A 402 -14.27 -3.84 5.93
N VAL A 403 -14.17 -4.01 4.61
CA VAL A 403 -15.10 -3.37 3.65
C VAL A 403 -16.46 -4.06 3.50
N GLY A 404 -16.70 -5.15 4.25
CA GLY A 404 -18.02 -5.79 4.37
C GLY A 404 -18.25 -7.03 3.50
N GLY A 405 -17.22 -7.71 2.98
CA GLY A 405 -17.40 -8.84 2.05
C GLY A 405 -18.23 -10.00 2.62
N TRP A 406 -17.99 -10.35 3.89
CA TRP A 406 -18.80 -11.36 4.61
C TRP A 406 -20.23 -10.87 4.86
N VAL A 407 -20.39 -9.62 5.29
CA VAL A 407 -21.70 -8.99 5.51
C VAL A 407 -22.53 -8.98 4.23
N ALA A 408 -21.96 -8.60 3.09
CA ALA A 408 -22.62 -8.63 1.78
C ALA A 408 -23.13 -10.03 1.43
N THR A 409 -22.30 -11.05 1.64
CA THR A 409 -22.68 -12.45 1.37
C THR A 409 -23.81 -12.94 2.29
N TRP A 410 -23.82 -12.51 3.56
CA TRP A 410 -24.92 -12.80 4.48
C TRP A 410 -26.22 -12.10 4.08
N LEU A 411 -26.15 -10.83 3.66
CA LEU A 411 -27.30 -10.10 3.12
C LEU A 411 -27.87 -10.81 1.89
N ASP A 412 -27.02 -11.25 0.96
CA ASP A 412 -27.41 -12.01 -0.23
C ASP A 412 -28.06 -13.37 0.11
N SER A 413 -27.67 -13.98 1.23
CA SER A 413 -28.29 -15.21 1.75
C SER A 413 -29.67 -14.96 2.41
N GLY A 414 -30.04 -13.71 2.64
CA GLY A 414 -31.33 -13.29 3.20
C GLY A 414 -31.32 -12.99 4.71
N ALA A 415 -30.16 -12.93 5.36
CA ALA A 415 -30.05 -12.59 6.78
C ALA A 415 -29.98 -11.06 7.04
N ASP A 416 -30.44 -10.60 8.20
CA ASP A 416 -30.22 -9.24 8.70
C ASP A 416 -28.77 -9.11 9.22
N ALA A 417 -27.84 -8.74 8.34
CA ALA A 417 -26.42 -8.65 8.66
C ALA A 417 -25.94 -7.21 8.89
N ILE A 418 -25.08 -7.03 9.90
CA ILE A 418 -24.40 -5.77 10.21
C ILE A 418 -22.92 -6.05 10.44
N GLY A 419 -22.06 -5.18 9.92
CA GLY A 419 -20.61 -5.20 10.13
C GLY A 419 -20.15 -4.14 11.13
N VAL A 420 -19.14 -4.47 11.92
CA VAL A 420 -18.43 -3.54 12.81
C VAL A 420 -16.95 -3.56 12.47
N ASP A 421 -16.34 -2.39 12.29
CA ASP A 421 -14.88 -2.25 12.15
C ASP A 421 -14.46 -0.80 12.47
N GLY A 422 -13.16 -0.49 12.47
CA GLY A 422 -12.62 0.80 12.85
C GLY A 422 -12.92 1.95 11.87
N ASP A 423 -12.52 3.16 12.29
CA ASP A 423 -12.60 4.39 11.50
C ASP A 423 -11.62 4.41 10.32
N TYR A 424 -10.60 3.55 10.36
CA TYR A 424 -9.62 3.35 9.30
C TYR A 424 -10.19 2.68 8.04
N VAL A 425 -11.37 2.06 8.10
CA VAL A 425 -12.00 1.45 6.92
C VAL A 425 -12.49 2.55 5.96
N PRO A 426 -12.04 2.58 4.70
CA PRO A 426 -12.45 3.60 3.74
C PRO A 426 -13.92 3.44 3.35
N ARG A 427 -14.78 4.32 3.86
CA ARG A 427 -16.25 4.29 3.66
C ARG A 427 -16.67 4.26 2.18
N ALA A 428 -15.86 4.82 1.28
CA ALA A 428 -16.12 4.83 -0.15
C ALA A 428 -15.95 3.45 -0.83
N GLN A 429 -15.32 2.48 -0.15
CA GLN A 429 -15.05 1.13 -0.66
C GLN A 429 -15.95 0.06 -0.04
N LEU A 430 -16.89 0.46 0.83
CA LEU A 430 -17.84 -0.49 1.41
C LEU A 430 -18.60 -1.20 0.29
N CYS A 431 -18.56 -2.53 0.29
CA CYS A 431 -19.39 -3.35 -0.60
C CYS A 431 -20.80 -3.59 -0.04
N ILE A 432 -21.09 -2.97 1.11
CA ILE A 432 -22.38 -2.99 1.79
C ILE A 432 -22.97 -1.59 1.91
N PRO A 433 -24.30 -1.47 2.09
CA PRO A 433 -24.91 -0.18 2.40
C PRO A 433 -24.29 0.46 3.64
N ALA A 434 -24.08 1.78 3.62
CA ALA A 434 -23.40 2.49 4.70
C ALA A 434 -24.10 2.39 6.07
N ASP A 435 -25.42 2.15 6.09
CA ASP A 435 -26.21 1.92 7.31
C ASP A 435 -26.05 0.49 7.88
N ARG A 436 -25.32 -0.38 7.17
CA ARG A 436 -24.95 -1.74 7.62
C ARG A 436 -23.53 -1.83 8.15
N PHE A 437 -22.82 -0.71 8.21
CA PHE A 437 -21.49 -0.61 8.79
C PHE A 437 -21.52 0.23 10.06
N ILE A 438 -20.87 -0.22 11.13
CA ILE A 438 -20.72 0.50 12.38
C ILE A 438 -19.23 0.72 12.66
N ASP A 439 -18.89 1.99 12.86
CA ASP A 439 -17.54 2.42 13.27
C ASP A 439 -17.32 2.16 14.77
N HIS A 440 -16.33 1.33 15.09
CA HIS A 440 -15.97 1.04 16.47
C HIS A 440 -14.51 0.58 16.62
N ASP A 441 -13.84 1.09 17.66
CA ASP A 441 -12.53 0.60 18.10
C ASP A 441 -12.69 -0.74 18.84
N LEU A 442 -12.32 -1.83 18.17
CA LEU A 442 -12.42 -3.20 18.69
C LEU A 442 -11.50 -3.49 19.90
N THR A 443 -10.60 -2.57 20.26
CA THR A 443 -9.84 -2.67 21.51
C THR A 443 -10.65 -2.25 22.74
N THR A 444 -11.83 -1.66 22.52
CA THR A 444 -12.75 -1.20 23.56
C THR A 444 -14.02 -2.06 23.62
N PRO A 445 -14.77 -2.06 24.75
CA PRO A 445 -15.99 -2.85 24.86
C PRO A 445 -17.07 -2.43 23.85
N LEU A 446 -17.52 -3.38 23.02
CA LEU A 446 -18.63 -3.19 22.09
C LEU A 446 -19.97 -3.57 22.75
N ASP A 447 -21.00 -2.75 22.55
CA ASP A 447 -22.38 -3.04 22.92
C ASP A 447 -23.35 -2.40 21.91
N LEU A 448 -24.00 -3.23 21.10
CA LEU A 448 -25.00 -2.81 20.11
C LEU A 448 -26.44 -2.80 20.67
N GLY A 449 -26.62 -3.12 21.96
CA GLY A 449 -27.94 -3.16 22.61
C GLY A 449 -28.87 -4.26 22.11
N ARG A 450 -28.36 -5.22 21.33
CA ARG A 450 -29.09 -6.39 20.82
C ARG A 450 -28.17 -7.61 20.71
N ARG A 451 -28.78 -8.79 20.66
CA ARG A 451 -28.11 -10.04 20.30
C ARG A 451 -28.47 -10.45 18.86
N PHE A 452 -27.67 -11.34 18.31
CA PHE A 452 -27.72 -11.88 16.95
C PHE A 452 -27.74 -13.41 17.02
N ASP A 453 -28.31 -14.04 16.00
CA ASP A 453 -28.37 -15.51 15.92
C ASP A 453 -27.00 -16.12 15.62
N LEU A 454 -26.11 -15.35 14.99
CA LEU A 454 -24.74 -15.70 14.68
C LEU A 454 -23.82 -14.48 14.80
N VAL A 455 -22.66 -14.65 15.43
CA VAL A 455 -21.58 -13.66 15.44
C VAL A 455 -20.39 -14.23 14.68
N THR A 456 -19.80 -13.49 13.76
CA THR A 456 -18.57 -13.85 13.02
C THR A 456 -17.44 -12.88 13.40
N CYS A 457 -16.22 -13.41 13.50
CA CYS A 457 -14.99 -12.65 13.72
C CYS A 457 -13.83 -13.45 13.12
N LEU A 458 -13.44 -13.14 11.88
CA LEU A 458 -12.62 -14.01 11.04
C LEU A 458 -11.35 -13.33 10.55
N GLU A 459 -10.18 -13.76 11.06
CA GLU A 459 -8.85 -13.19 10.83
C GLU A 459 -8.77 -11.70 11.22
N VAL A 460 -9.12 -11.42 12.47
CA VAL A 460 -9.19 -10.06 13.04
C VAL A 460 -8.33 -9.97 14.32
N ALA A 461 -8.44 -10.95 15.20
CA ALA A 461 -7.89 -10.87 16.55
C ALA A 461 -6.35 -10.82 16.61
N GLU A 462 -5.68 -11.32 15.57
CA GLU A 462 -4.23 -11.26 15.39
C GLU A 462 -3.69 -9.86 15.11
N HIS A 463 -4.55 -8.94 14.66
CA HIS A 463 -4.20 -7.55 14.38
C HIS A 463 -4.35 -6.64 15.60
N LEU A 464 -5.05 -7.10 16.63
CA LEU A 464 -5.26 -6.33 17.86
C LEU A 464 -4.14 -6.61 18.86
N PRO A 465 -3.75 -5.62 19.69
CA PRO A 465 -2.79 -5.85 20.77
C PRO A 465 -3.21 -7.02 21.67
N PRO A 466 -2.28 -7.87 22.17
CA PRO A 466 -2.63 -9.02 23.01
C PRO A 466 -3.49 -8.70 24.24
N GLU A 467 -3.35 -7.49 24.80
CA GLU A 467 -4.16 -6.98 25.91
C GLU A 467 -5.65 -6.78 25.56
N ALA A 468 -5.99 -6.62 24.28
CA ALA A 468 -7.37 -6.46 23.82
C ALA A 468 -8.12 -7.81 23.66
N ALA A 469 -7.42 -8.95 23.74
CA ALA A 469 -8.00 -10.27 23.50
C ALA A 469 -9.23 -10.58 24.37
N GLN A 470 -9.16 -10.26 25.68
CA GLN A 470 -10.30 -10.47 26.59
C GLN A 470 -11.47 -9.55 26.22
N THR A 471 -11.20 -8.26 25.98
CA THR A 471 -12.23 -7.28 25.59
C THR A 471 -12.96 -7.70 24.31
N LEU A 472 -12.22 -8.22 23.32
CA LEU A 472 -12.81 -8.74 22.09
C LEU A 472 -13.72 -9.93 22.39
N VAL A 473 -13.24 -10.95 23.11
CA VAL A 473 -14.04 -12.14 23.44
C VAL A 473 -15.28 -11.79 24.27
N ASP A 474 -15.15 -10.91 25.27
CA ASP A 474 -16.27 -10.38 26.05
C ASP A 474 -17.33 -9.74 25.14
N SER A 475 -16.87 -8.97 24.15
CA SER A 475 -17.71 -8.31 23.16
C SER A 475 -18.41 -9.31 22.26
N LEU A 476 -17.73 -10.34 21.74
CA LEU A 476 -18.37 -11.36 20.90
C LEU A 476 -19.45 -12.14 21.67
N CYS A 477 -19.13 -12.62 22.87
CA CYS A 477 -20.04 -13.39 23.74
C CYS A 477 -21.29 -12.60 24.17
N ARG A 478 -21.15 -11.27 24.33
CA ARG A 478 -22.29 -10.39 24.61
C ARG A 478 -23.35 -10.46 23.51
N HIS A 479 -22.93 -10.62 22.25
CA HIS A 479 -23.79 -10.43 21.09
C HIS A 479 -24.42 -11.70 20.53
N GLY A 480 -24.03 -12.91 20.95
CA GLY A 480 -24.72 -14.13 20.48
C GLY A 480 -24.21 -15.39 21.12
N ASP A 481 -25.02 -16.44 21.10
CA ASP A 481 -24.70 -17.75 21.70
C ASP A 481 -23.99 -18.71 20.73
N VAL A 482 -23.83 -18.30 19.47
CA VAL A 482 -23.03 -18.98 18.44
C VAL A 482 -22.05 -18.00 17.81
N ILE A 483 -20.77 -18.30 17.91
CA ILE A 483 -19.67 -17.45 17.44
C ILE A 483 -18.81 -18.25 16.46
N VAL A 484 -18.62 -17.76 15.25
CA VAL A 484 -17.67 -18.32 14.28
C VAL A 484 -16.42 -17.46 14.34
N PHE A 485 -15.32 -18.08 14.75
CA PHE A 485 -14.09 -17.35 15.04
C PHE A 485 -12.91 -17.97 14.29
N SER A 486 -12.07 -17.11 13.74
CA SER A 486 -10.75 -17.50 13.22
C SER A 486 -9.74 -16.40 13.50
N ALA A 487 -8.50 -16.79 13.76
CA ALA A 487 -7.39 -15.88 13.96
C ALA A 487 -6.07 -16.59 13.63
N ALA A 488 -5.09 -15.83 13.14
CA ALA A 488 -3.78 -16.36 12.79
C ALA A 488 -3.07 -17.08 13.95
N ILE A 489 -2.51 -18.26 13.66
CA ILE A 489 -1.69 -19.03 14.60
C ILE A 489 -0.23 -18.54 14.61
N PRO A 490 0.57 -18.82 15.65
CA PRO A 490 1.96 -18.40 15.71
C PRO A 490 2.79 -18.87 14.50
N GLY A 491 3.44 -17.93 13.81
CA GLY A 491 4.23 -18.21 12.62
C GLY A 491 3.41 -18.25 11.33
N GLN A 492 2.10 -17.98 11.37
CA GLN A 492 1.28 -17.79 10.17
C GLN A 492 1.80 -16.60 9.35
N GLY A 493 2.09 -15.48 10.01
CA GLY A 493 2.44 -14.21 9.41
C GLY A 493 1.28 -13.56 8.65
N GLY A 494 1.49 -12.33 8.23
CA GLY A 494 0.52 -11.49 7.55
C GLY A 494 0.77 -10.03 7.89
N THR A 495 0.15 -9.11 7.15
CA THR A 495 0.36 -7.68 7.35
C THR A 495 -0.25 -7.25 8.68
N GLY A 496 0.55 -6.66 9.58
CA GLY A 496 0.04 -6.10 10.84
C GLY A 496 -0.34 -7.14 11.90
N HIS A 497 0.14 -8.38 11.80
CA HIS A 497 -0.07 -9.38 12.85
C HIS A 497 0.81 -9.08 14.06
N VAL A 498 0.19 -8.82 15.20
CA VAL A 498 0.86 -8.54 16.49
C VAL A 498 0.47 -9.52 17.59
N ASN A 499 -0.58 -10.32 17.38
CA ASN A 499 -1.15 -11.23 18.38
C ASN A 499 -1.54 -12.60 17.78
N GLU A 500 -0.60 -13.25 17.10
CA GLU A 500 -0.80 -14.61 16.62
C GLU A 500 -0.87 -15.60 17.80
N ARG A 501 -1.98 -16.34 17.91
CA ARG A 501 -2.27 -17.22 19.05
C ARG A 501 -2.93 -18.51 18.60
N TRP A 502 -2.61 -19.59 19.31
CA TRP A 502 -3.19 -20.91 19.05
C TRP A 502 -4.70 -20.93 19.30
N PRO A 503 -5.50 -21.72 18.55
CA PRO A 503 -6.92 -21.92 18.82
C PRO A 503 -7.23 -22.33 20.27
N SER A 504 -6.34 -23.09 20.91
CA SER A 504 -6.45 -23.45 22.34
C SER A 504 -6.40 -22.24 23.29
N TYR A 505 -5.65 -21.18 22.95
CA TYR A 505 -5.62 -19.93 23.71
C TYR A 505 -6.98 -19.22 23.64
N TRP A 506 -7.53 -19.06 22.43
CA TRP A 506 -8.84 -18.45 22.23
C TRP A 506 -9.95 -19.26 22.89
N ALA A 507 -9.88 -20.60 22.81
CA ALA A 507 -10.83 -21.48 23.49
C ALA A 507 -10.82 -21.32 25.00
N ALA A 508 -9.66 -21.08 25.62
CA ALA A 508 -9.58 -20.81 27.05
C ALA A 508 -10.28 -19.51 27.44
N LEU A 509 -10.21 -18.46 26.59
CA LEU A 509 -10.93 -17.21 26.81
C LEU A 509 -12.44 -17.40 26.66
N PHE A 510 -12.90 -18.04 25.59
CA PHE A 510 -14.32 -18.35 25.38
C PHE A 510 -14.91 -19.22 26.51
N ALA A 511 -14.13 -20.15 27.06
CA ALA A 511 -14.56 -20.98 28.18
C ALA A 511 -14.90 -20.17 29.44
N THR A 512 -14.31 -18.97 29.63
CA THR A 512 -14.66 -18.09 30.76
C THR A 512 -16.09 -17.56 30.69
N HIS A 513 -16.72 -17.62 29.50
CA HIS A 513 -18.12 -17.26 29.25
C HIS A 513 -19.03 -18.48 29.09
N GLY A 514 -18.53 -19.70 29.30
CA GLY A 514 -19.31 -20.94 29.13
C GLY A 514 -19.45 -21.41 27.69
N TYR A 515 -18.58 -20.96 26.78
CA TYR A 515 -18.55 -21.40 25.38
C TYR A 515 -17.51 -22.50 25.19
N LEU A 516 -17.84 -23.52 24.41
CA LEU A 516 -16.95 -24.61 24.02
C LEU A 516 -16.66 -24.55 22.52
N PRO A 517 -15.46 -24.97 22.07
CA PRO A 517 -15.14 -25.05 20.65
C PRO A 517 -15.74 -26.29 20.00
N TYR A 518 -16.15 -26.14 18.74
CA TYR A 518 -16.67 -27.17 17.84
C TYR A 518 -16.04 -27.00 16.45
N ASP A 519 -15.37 -28.05 15.96
CA ASP A 519 -14.77 -28.08 14.62
C ASP A 519 -15.77 -28.65 13.61
N LEU A 520 -16.65 -27.79 13.13
CA LEU A 520 -17.76 -28.18 12.25
C LEU A 520 -17.43 -27.99 10.75
N LEU A 521 -16.36 -27.27 10.45
CA LEU A 521 -16.02 -26.79 9.11
C LEU A 521 -14.65 -27.27 8.61
N ARG A 522 -13.59 -27.30 9.44
CA ARG A 522 -12.21 -27.48 8.92
C ARG A 522 -12.06 -28.82 8.21
N GLY A 523 -12.65 -29.89 8.73
CA GLY A 523 -12.63 -31.20 8.06
C GLY A 523 -13.30 -31.23 6.67
N LYS A 524 -14.28 -30.36 6.41
CA LYS A 524 -14.94 -30.22 5.09
C LYS A 524 -14.18 -29.25 4.17
N LEU A 525 -13.55 -28.24 4.75
CA LEU A 525 -12.87 -27.16 4.05
C LEU A 525 -11.39 -27.45 3.76
N TRP A 526 -10.76 -28.38 4.46
CA TRP A 526 -9.29 -28.54 4.51
C TRP A 526 -8.61 -28.50 3.13
N HIS A 527 -9.22 -29.13 2.12
CA HIS A 527 -8.68 -29.18 0.76
C HIS A 527 -9.48 -28.38 -0.28
N ASP A 528 -10.45 -27.58 0.15
CA ASP A 528 -11.28 -26.78 -0.75
C ASP A 528 -10.58 -25.45 -1.11
N THR A 529 -9.86 -25.46 -2.23
CA THR A 529 -9.05 -24.31 -2.69
C THR A 529 -9.87 -23.11 -3.14
N ARG A 530 -11.21 -23.18 -3.10
CA ARG A 530 -12.08 -22.01 -3.32
C ARG A 530 -12.15 -21.10 -2.09
N CYS A 531 -11.72 -21.60 -0.94
CA CYS A 531 -11.60 -20.87 0.32
C CYS A 531 -10.12 -20.69 0.66
N GLU A 532 -9.75 -19.54 1.22
CA GLU A 532 -8.36 -19.26 1.57
C GLU A 532 -7.85 -20.18 2.68
N TRP A 533 -6.58 -20.61 2.59
CA TRP A 533 -6.05 -21.66 3.47
C TRP A 533 -6.06 -21.28 4.95
N TRP A 534 -5.94 -19.99 5.27
CA TRP A 534 -5.99 -19.51 6.64
C TRP A 534 -7.39 -19.71 7.26
N TYR A 535 -8.47 -19.44 6.52
CA TYR A 535 -9.83 -19.76 6.99
C TYR A 535 -10.03 -21.27 7.15
N ARG A 536 -9.54 -22.07 6.18
CA ARG A 536 -9.60 -23.55 6.25
C ARG A 536 -8.90 -24.11 7.49
N GLN A 537 -7.82 -23.45 7.93
CA GLN A 537 -7.01 -23.82 9.08
C GLN A 537 -7.61 -23.35 10.41
N ASN A 538 -8.06 -22.11 10.46
CA ASN A 538 -8.27 -21.39 11.71
C ASN A 538 -9.74 -21.39 12.17
N VAL A 539 -10.70 -21.62 11.27
CA VAL A 539 -12.12 -21.46 11.60
C VAL A 539 -12.60 -22.50 12.62
N LEU A 540 -13.22 -22.01 13.70
CA LEU A 540 -13.92 -22.81 14.70
C LEU A 540 -15.26 -22.17 15.04
N VAL A 541 -16.21 -23.00 15.49
CA VAL A 541 -17.47 -22.53 16.06
C VAL A 541 -17.39 -22.63 17.57
N TYR A 542 -17.73 -21.56 18.27
CA TYR A 542 -17.86 -21.51 19.72
C TYR A 542 -19.33 -21.35 20.07
N ALA A 543 -19.85 -22.20 20.94
CA ALA A 543 -21.23 -22.13 21.39
C ALA A 543 -21.38 -22.58 22.83
N THR A 544 -22.47 -22.19 23.47
CA THR A 544 -22.86 -22.74 24.76
C THR A 544 -23.28 -24.20 24.63
N ASP A 545 -23.14 -24.97 25.71
CA ASP A 545 -23.50 -26.40 25.72
C ASP A 545 -24.97 -26.64 25.34
N ASP A 546 -25.87 -25.77 25.79
CA ASP A 546 -27.31 -25.87 25.50
C ASP A 546 -27.59 -25.74 24.00
N VAL A 547 -26.97 -24.77 23.33
CA VAL A 547 -27.14 -24.53 21.89
C VAL A 547 -26.52 -25.66 21.07
N ALA A 548 -25.32 -26.12 21.44
CA ALA A 548 -24.69 -27.25 20.77
C ALA A 548 -25.51 -28.54 20.91
N HIS A 549 -26.12 -28.77 22.08
CA HIS A 549 -27.01 -29.90 22.31
C HIS A 549 -28.29 -29.81 21.47
N GLU A 550 -28.91 -28.63 21.40
CA GLU A 550 -30.11 -28.38 20.58
C GLU A 550 -29.84 -28.67 19.09
N HIS A 551 -28.69 -28.26 18.59
CA HIS A 551 -28.29 -28.52 17.20
C HIS A 551 -27.67 -29.91 16.96
N GLY A 552 -27.48 -30.71 18.02
CA GLY A 552 -26.88 -32.04 17.92
C GLY A 552 -25.43 -32.02 17.42
N TRP A 553 -24.66 -30.98 17.74
CA TRP A 553 -23.26 -30.88 17.33
C TRP A 553 -22.38 -31.87 18.10
N PRO A 554 -21.45 -32.57 17.42
CA PRO A 554 -20.61 -33.55 18.07
C PRO A 554 -19.57 -32.86 18.96
N ALA A 555 -19.29 -33.46 20.12
CA ALA A 555 -18.15 -33.05 20.95
C ALA A 555 -16.83 -33.20 20.18
N MET A 556 -15.91 -32.28 20.42
CA MET A 556 -14.56 -32.30 19.84
C MET A 556 -13.76 -33.53 20.28
N THR A 557 -13.24 -34.28 19.31
CA THR A 557 -12.35 -35.45 19.57
C THR A 557 -10.94 -35.28 18.99
N GLY A 558 -10.72 -34.25 18.16
CA GLY A 558 -9.44 -33.96 17.49
C GLY A 558 -8.67 -32.78 18.09
N PRO A 559 -7.44 -32.53 17.62
CA PRO A 559 -6.65 -31.39 18.08
C PRO A 559 -7.29 -30.05 17.65
N LEU A 560 -7.29 -29.07 18.55
CA LEU A 560 -7.65 -27.68 18.23
C LEU A 560 -6.55 -27.01 17.41
N ASP A 561 -5.30 -27.19 17.86
CA ASP A 561 -4.13 -26.54 17.29
C ASP A 561 -3.62 -27.37 16.11
N MET A 562 -3.84 -26.86 14.90
CA MET A 562 -3.50 -27.53 13.65
C MET A 562 -2.73 -26.58 12.73
N VAL A 563 -1.78 -27.12 11.98
CA VAL A 563 -1.03 -26.39 10.94
C VAL A 563 -1.40 -26.98 9.58
N HIS A 564 -1.84 -26.12 8.68
CA HIS A 564 -2.21 -26.48 7.32
C HIS A 564 -0.96 -26.77 6.47
N PRO A 565 -0.99 -27.76 5.56
CA PRO A 565 0.16 -28.07 4.71
C PRO A 565 0.68 -26.87 3.89
N GLU A 566 -0.20 -25.96 3.46
CA GLU A 566 0.21 -24.75 2.75
C GLU A 566 1.03 -23.80 3.63
N LEU A 567 0.65 -23.59 4.89
CA LEU A 567 1.46 -22.81 5.83
C LEU A 567 2.80 -23.48 6.11
N PHE A 568 2.78 -24.80 6.35
CA PHE A 568 4.00 -25.56 6.55
C PHE A 568 4.95 -25.43 5.33
N ALA A 569 4.42 -25.54 4.11
CA ALA A 569 5.20 -25.37 2.89
C ALA A 569 5.77 -23.95 2.75
N LEU A 570 4.98 -22.91 3.09
CA LEU A 570 5.44 -21.51 3.10
C LEU A 570 6.57 -21.26 4.10
N ARG A 571 6.62 -22.00 5.21
CA ARG A 571 7.60 -21.80 6.29
C ARG A 571 8.80 -22.75 6.25
N CYS A 572 8.64 -23.94 5.67
CA CYS A 572 9.67 -24.97 5.58
C CYS A 572 10.23 -25.16 4.17
N GLY A 573 9.75 -24.39 3.17
CA GLY A 573 10.27 -24.32 1.83
C GLY A 573 11.52 -23.44 1.77
N GLY A 574 12.65 -24.04 1.39
CA GLY A 574 13.97 -23.41 1.21
C GLY A 574 14.24 -22.93 -0.21
#